data_AF-A0A9D4E4R8-F1
#
_entry.id   AF-A0A9D4E4R8-F1
#
_cell.length_a   1.000
_cell.length_b   1.000
_cell.length_c   1.000
_cell.angle_alpha   90.00
_cell.angle_beta   90.00
_cell.angle_gamma   90.00
#
_symmetry.space_group_name_H-M   'P 1'
#
loop_
_entity.id
_entity.type
_entity.pdbx_description
1 polymer ?
#
loop_
_entity_poly.entity_id
_entity_poly.type
_entity_poly.pdbx_seq_one_letter_code
_entity_poly.pdbx_strand_id
1 'polypeptide(L)'
;MKFNWTSDEATTLGITFTNNEKDTVLKNILPKLQNFKNCLKSWHHRKLTLIGKNKVLTTFALPKLIYVLTVLPNPPNDVINDIKSAIFNFIWDGKPDKIKRTQLIQSVENGGIQLTNIDSFLNAIKCSWVKRYLDNTNTTWSDVTHNLETQTSSKTILWNNKDITSNNKTFFYKDWFERSIKYVDQLYDYRIMDFYSFDNICYIYGIP
;
A
#
# COMPACT_ATOMS: atom_id res chain seq x y z
N MET A 1 -5.31 0.03 17.85
CA MET A 1 -5.05 -0.95 18.93
C MET A 1 -3.69 -1.57 18.64
N LYS A 2 -2.71 -1.54 19.57
CA LYS A 2 -1.42 -2.22 19.36
C LYS A 2 -1.60 -3.68 19.78
N PHE A 3 -1.59 -4.58 18.81
CA PHE A 3 -1.63 -6.01 19.04
C PHE A 3 -0.20 -6.47 19.34
N ASN A 4 0.06 -6.94 20.57
CA ASN A 4 1.35 -7.51 20.95
C ASN A 4 1.16 -9.01 21.15
N TRP A 5 1.93 -9.80 20.40
CA TRP A 5 2.08 -11.23 20.61
C TRP A 5 2.78 -11.47 21.95
N THR A 6 2.40 -12.57 22.61
CA THR A 6 3.12 -13.08 23.78
C THR A 6 4.48 -13.67 23.41
N SER A 7 4.61 -14.18 22.17
CA SER A 7 5.90 -14.55 21.58
C SER A 7 6.55 -13.36 20.88
N ASP A 8 7.88 -13.39 20.75
CA ASP A 8 8.62 -12.35 20.03
C ASP A 8 8.25 -12.30 18.53
N GLU A 9 7.87 -13.46 17.97
CA GLU A 9 7.44 -13.61 16.59
C GLU A 9 6.51 -14.81 16.35
N ALA A 10 5.82 -14.79 15.21
CA ALA A 10 4.99 -15.87 14.70
C ALA A 10 5.11 -15.94 13.17
N THR A 11 5.20 -17.13 12.59
CA THR A 11 5.31 -17.30 11.12
C THR A 11 4.10 -18.02 10.57
N THR A 12 3.48 -17.46 9.54
CA THR A 12 2.37 -18.08 8.80
C THR A 12 2.43 -17.72 7.32
N LEU A 13 2.06 -18.66 6.45
CA LEU A 13 2.09 -18.51 4.98
C LEU A 13 3.44 -18.02 4.42
N GLY A 14 4.54 -18.28 5.15
CA GLY A 14 5.88 -17.82 4.76
C GLY A 14 6.17 -16.34 5.06
N ILE A 15 5.36 -15.70 5.90
CA ILE A 15 5.60 -14.36 6.46
C ILE A 15 5.79 -14.47 7.98
N THR A 16 6.87 -13.89 8.49
CA THR A 16 7.17 -13.82 9.93
C THR A 16 6.72 -12.48 10.49
N PHE A 17 5.72 -12.49 11.35
CA PHE A 17 5.19 -11.33 12.07
C PHE A 17 5.94 -11.17 13.39
N THR A 18 6.29 -9.94 13.73
CA THR A 18 6.92 -9.55 15.00
C THR A 18 6.06 -8.49 15.69
N ASN A 19 6.38 -8.18 16.94
CA ASN A 19 5.70 -7.12 17.69
C ASN A 19 5.97 -5.70 17.15
N ASN A 20 6.93 -5.56 16.23
CA ASN A 20 7.27 -4.30 15.58
C ASN A 20 7.02 -4.40 14.07
N GLU A 21 6.12 -3.56 13.56
CA GLU A 21 5.75 -3.53 12.14
C GLU A 21 6.97 -3.35 11.21
N LYS A 22 7.92 -2.47 11.58
CA LYS A 22 9.12 -2.25 10.77
C LYS A 22 9.99 -3.50 10.68
N ASP A 23 10.14 -4.20 11.80
CA ASP A 23 10.92 -5.43 11.86
C ASP A 23 10.25 -6.55 11.07
N THR A 24 8.91 -6.63 11.12
CA THR A 24 8.12 -7.54 10.27
C THR A 24 8.41 -7.28 8.80
N VAL A 25 8.37 -6.01 8.35
CA VAL A 25 8.63 -5.66 6.94
C VAL A 25 10.05 -6.05 6.53
N LEU A 26 11.06 -5.63 7.30
CA LEU A 26 12.46 -5.86 6.95
C LEU A 26 12.85 -7.34 7.00
N LYS A 27 12.43 -8.07 8.04
CA LYS A 27 12.76 -9.49 8.22
C LYS A 27 12.25 -10.35 7.07
N ASN A 28 11.11 -9.99 6.47
CA ASN A 28 10.55 -10.72 5.33
C ASN A 28 11.09 -10.26 3.97
N ILE A 29 11.36 -8.96 3.79
CA ILE A 29 11.79 -8.43 2.49
C ILE A 29 13.27 -8.69 2.23
N LEU A 30 14.14 -8.50 3.22
CA LEU A 30 15.60 -8.60 3.02
C LEU A 30 16.05 -9.96 2.46
N PRO A 31 15.56 -11.12 2.94
CA PRO A 31 15.92 -12.41 2.34
C PRO A 31 15.45 -12.55 0.89
N LYS A 32 14.27 -12.02 0.55
CA LYS A 32 13.74 -12.06 -0.82
C LYS A 32 14.50 -11.10 -1.74
N LEU A 33 14.92 -9.94 -1.23
CA LEU A 33 15.81 -9.01 -1.92
C LEU A 33 17.16 -9.66 -2.22
N GLN A 34 17.71 -10.43 -1.29
CA GLN A 34 18.93 -11.18 -1.56
C GLN A 34 18.72 -12.23 -2.66
N ASN A 35 17.60 -12.96 -2.64
CA ASN A 35 17.26 -13.91 -3.71
C ASN A 35 17.06 -13.22 -5.07
N PHE A 36 16.48 -12.03 -5.09
CA PHE A 36 16.37 -11.18 -6.27
C PHE A 36 17.75 -10.79 -6.82
N LYS A 37 18.64 -10.28 -5.97
CA LYS A 37 20.02 -9.91 -6.35
C LYS A 37 20.83 -11.11 -6.85
N ASN A 38 20.73 -12.25 -6.16
CA ASN A 38 21.38 -13.49 -6.56
C ASN A 38 20.90 -13.97 -7.94
N CYS A 39 19.61 -13.80 -8.23
CA CYS A 39 19.06 -14.09 -9.55
C CYS A 39 19.69 -13.20 -10.62
N LEU A 40 19.71 -11.87 -10.42
CA LEU A 40 20.35 -10.97 -11.40
C LEU A 40 21.83 -11.33 -11.62
N LYS A 41 22.55 -11.64 -10.53
CA LYS A 41 23.96 -12.05 -10.58
C LYS A 41 24.18 -13.33 -11.40
N SER A 42 23.31 -14.34 -11.27
CA SER A 42 23.46 -15.59 -12.01
C SER A 42 23.28 -15.41 -13.53
N TRP A 43 22.48 -14.43 -13.94
CA TRP A 43 22.26 -14.08 -15.35
C TRP A 43 23.30 -13.11 -15.91
N HIS A 44 24.05 -12.43 -15.05
CA HIS A 44 25.03 -11.41 -15.44
C HIS A 44 26.14 -11.96 -16.36
N HIS A 45 26.59 -13.20 -16.13
CA HIS A 45 27.67 -13.81 -16.93
C HIS A 45 27.28 -14.16 -18.37
N ARG A 46 26.00 -14.15 -18.73
CA ARG A 46 25.48 -14.68 -20.00
C ARG A 46 25.49 -13.67 -21.17
N LYS A 47 26.19 -12.54 -21.05
CA LYS A 47 26.33 -11.47 -22.09
C LYS A 47 25.01 -11.17 -22.83
N LEU A 48 23.97 -10.83 -22.08
CA LEU A 48 22.63 -10.60 -22.62
C LEU A 48 22.50 -9.23 -23.30
N THR A 49 21.65 -9.17 -24.32
CA THR A 49 21.20 -7.89 -24.89
C THR A 49 20.33 -7.11 -23.90
N LEU A 50 20.15 -5.81 -24.11
CA LEU A 50 19.33 -4.97 -23.22
C LEU A 50 17.88 -5.49 -23.10
N ILE A 51 17.29 -5.93 -24.21
CA ILE A 51 15.97 -6.55 -24.27
C ILE A 51 15.96 -7.89 -23.52
N GLY A 52 16.98 -8.73 -23.72
CA GLY A 52 17.13 -9.99 -23.00
C GLY A 52 17.24 -9.78 -21.48
N LYS A 53 17.97 -8.75 -21.04
CA LYS A 53 18.04 -8.37 -19.62
C LYS A 53 16.69 -7.90 -19.09
N ASN A 54 15.95 -7.06 -19.83
CA ASN A 54 14.61 -6.67 -19.40
C ASN A 54 13.67 -7.89 -19.26
N LYS A 55 13.77 -8.85 -20.20
CA LYS A 55 13.02 -10.10 -20.12
C LYS A 55 13.39 -10.91 -18.89
N VAL A 56 14.68 -11.06 -18.59
CA VAL A 56 15.13 -11.77 -17.38
C VAL A 56 14.63 -11.09 -16.11
N LEU A 57 14.76 -9.77 -16.04
CA LEU A 57 14.29 -8.97 -14.91
C LEU A 57 12.81 -9.21 -14.65
N THR A 58 11.98 -9.05 -15.69
CA THR A 58 10.53 -9.11 -15.57
C THR A 58 10.03 -10.53 -15.33
N THR A 59 10.62 -11.52 -15.99
CA THR A 59 10.14 -12.91 -15.94
C THR A 59 10.71 -13.72 -14.77
N PHE A 60 11.96 -13.48 -14.33
CA PHE A 60 12.61 -14.32 -13.31
C PHE A 60 12.95 -13.60 -12.02
N ALA A 61 13.38 -12.33 -12.10
CA ALA A 61 13.84 -11.62 -10.91
C ALA A 61 12.67 -11.01 -10.14
N LEU A 62 11.87 -10.13 -10.76
CA LEU A 62 10.75 -9.44 -10.10
C LEU A 62 9.74 -10.36 -9.40
N PRO A 63 9.37 -11.53 -9.96
CA PRO A 63 8.45 -12.45 -9.28
C PRO A 63 8.91 -12.92 -7.91
N LYS A 64 10.22 -12.90 -7.62
CA LYS A 64 10.76 -13.24 -6.30
C LYS A 64 10.36 -12.27 -5.19
N LEU A 65 9.97 -11.04 -5.57
CA LEU A 65 9.55 -9.98 -4.65
C LEU A 65 8.03 -9.81 -4.58
N ILE A 66 7.30 -10.21 -5.64
CA ILE A 66 5.86 -9.94 -5.79
C ILE A 66 5.08 -10.31 -4.54
N TYR A 67 5.20 -11.55 -4.07
CA TYR A 67 4.39 -12.03 -2.94
C TYR A 67 4.53 -11.13 -1.70
N VAL A 68 5.77 -10.82 -1.31
CA VAL A 68 6.03 -10.03 -0.10
C VAL A 68 5.59 -8.58 -0.27
N LEU A 69 5.83 -7.98 -1.45
CA LEU A 69 5.42 -6.61 -1.76
C LEU A 69 3.89 -6.47 -1.87
N THR A 70 3.19 -7.52 -2.25
CA THR A 70 1.73 -7.57 -2.30
C THR A 70 1.13 -7.60 -0.90
N VAL A 71 1.69 -8.40 0.01
CA VAL A 71 1.10 -8.67 1.33
C VAL A 71 1.52 -7.64 2.39
N LEU A 72 2.79 -7.21 2.39
CA LEU A 72 3.31 -6.31 3.45
C LEU A 72 3.13 -4.84 3.10
N PRO A 73 3.14 -3.92 4.10
CA PRO A 73 3.24 -2.48 3.86
C PRO A 73 4.39 -2.11 2.92
N ASN A 74 4.33 -0.90 2.35
CA ASN A 74 5.39 -0.44 1.46
C ASN A 74 6.74 -0.46 2.20
N PRO A 75 7.78 -1.03 1.59
CA PRO A 75 9.10 -1.05 2.19
C PRO A 75 9.64 0.37 2.38
N PRO A 76 10.59 0.53 3.33
CA PRO A 76 11.38 1.75 3.44
C PRO A 76 12.04 2.17 2.12
N ASN A 77 12.20 3.48 1.90
CA ASN A 77 12.70 4.04 0.65
C ASN A 77 14.12 3.56 0.28
N ASP A 78 14.96 3.28 1.27
CA ASP A 78 16.29 2.67 1.12
C ASP A 78 16.21 1.30 0.44
N VAL A 79 15.26 0.44 0.86
CA VAL A 79 15.03 -0.87 0.24
C VAL A 79 14.54 -0.73 -1.21
N ILE A 80 13.63 0.23 -1.46
CA ILE A 80 13.15 0.52 -2.82
C ILE A 80 14.31 1.01 -3.71
N ASN A 81 15.15 1.89 -3.19
CA ASN A 81 16.31 2.41 -3.90
C ASN A 81 17.37 1.33 -4.15
N ASP A 82 17.51 0.37 -3.24
CA ASP A 82 18.39 -0.78 -3.41
C ASP A 82 17.89 -1.71 -4.53
N ILE A 83 16.58 -1.97 -4.61
CA ILE A 83 15.97 -2.70 -5.74
C ILE A 83 16.24 -1.97 -7.06
N LYS A 84 15.95 -0.66 -7.13
CA LYS A 84 16.21 0.16 -8.32
C LYS A 84 17.68 0.11 -8.72
N SER A 85 18.59 0.25 -7.76
CA SER A 85 20.03 0.23 -7.99
C SER A 85 20.50 -1.12 -8.52
N ALA A 86 20.02 -2.23 -7.95
CA ALA A 86 20.32 -3.58 -8.43
C ALA A 86 19.84 -3.81 -9.87
N ILE A 87 18.67 -3.26 -10.23
CA ILE A 87 18.15 -3.33 -11.60
C ILE A 87 19.05 -2.57 -12.57
N PHE A 88 19.36 -1.31 -12.29
CA PHE A 88 20.19 -0.51 -13.20
C PHE A 88 21.61 -1.04 -13.30
N ASN A 89 22.17 -1.54 -12.20
CA ASN A 89 23.45 -2.25 -12.21
C ASN A 89 23.41 -3.46 -13.15
N PHE A 90 22.38 -4.30 -13.06
CA PHE A 90 22.22 -5.45 -13.95
C PHE A 90 22.06 -5.05 -15.42
N ILE A 91 21.21 -4.05 -15.69
CA ILE A 91 20.93 -3.54 -17.05
C ILE A 91 22.21 -3.04 -17.71
N TRP A 92 23.05 -2.29 -16.99
CA TRP A 92 24.26 -1.66 -17.53
C TRP A 92 25.57 -2.39 -17.23
N ASP A 93 25.51 -3.57 -16.60
CA ASP A 93 26.69 -4.31 -16.16
C ASP A 93 27.62 -3.50 -15.25
N GLY A 94 27.02 -2.73 -14.33
CA GLY A 94 27.74 -1.81 -13.44
C GLY A 94 28.34 -0.58 -14.14
N LYS A 95 28.13 -0.42 -15.45
CA LYS A 95 28.57 0.76 -16.21
C LYS A 95 27.59 1.92 -16.05
N PRO A 96 28.01 3.17 -16.34
CA PRO A 96 27.10 4.31 -16.36
C PRO A 96 25.93 4.13 -17.32
N ASP A 97 24.76 4.67 -16.92
CA ASP A 97 23.55 4.64 -17.72
C ASP A 97 23.76 5.33 -19.08
N LYS A 98 23.63 4.60 -20.18
CA LYS A 98 23.80 5.17 -21.54
C LYS A 98 22.54 5.83 -22.09
N ILE A 99 21.38 5.44 -21.55
CA ILE A 99 20.06 5.92 -21.98
C ILE A 99 19.35 6.47 -20.73
N LYS A 100 18.67 7.60 -20.87
CA LYS A 100 17.87 8.20 -19.80
C LYS A 100 16.86 7.17 -19.26
N ARG A 101 16.75 7.04 -17.95
CA ARG A 101 15.84 6.08 -17.30
C ARG A 101 14.37 6.27 -17.70
N THR A 102 13.95 7.53 -17.88
CA THR A 102 12.61 7.88 -18.36
C THR A 102 12.32 7.33 -19.75
N GLN A 103 13.34 7.28 -20.63
CA GLN A 103 13.24 6.69 -21.97
C GLN A 103 13.17 5.16 -21.91
N LEU A 104 13.94 4.52 -21.03
CA LEU A 104 13.93 3.05 -20.89
C LEU A 104 12.54 2.49 -20.50
N ILE A 105 11.79 3.24 -19.69
CA ILE A 105 10.45 2.84 -19.21
C ILE A 105 9.41 2.87 -20.33
N GLN A 106 9.60 3.70 -21.35
CA GLN A 106 8.64 3.86 -22.46
C GLN A 106 8.43 2.55 -23.23
N SER A 107 7.30 2.46 -23.94
CA SER A 107 7.02 1.36 -24.86
C SER A 107 8.07 1.30 -25.99
N VAL A 108 8.15 0.13 -26.64
CA VAL A 108 9.06 -0.08 -27.78
C VAL A 108 8.73 0.88 -28.94
N GLU A 109 7.44 1.15 -29.16
CA GLU A 109 6.94 2.12 -30.16
C GLU A 109 7.46 3.54 -29.91
N ASN A 110 7.59 3.93 -28.64
CA ASN A 110 8.12 5.22 -28.23
C ASN A 110 9.65 5.22 -28.08
N GLY A 111 10.34 4.22 -28.62
CA GLY A 111 11.80 4.08 -28.57
C GLY A 111 12.35 3.70 -27.20
N GLY A 112 11.52 3.13 -26.31
CA GLY A 112 11.93 2.57 -25.03
C GLY A 112 12.11 1.05 -25.09
N ILE A 113 12.34 0.42 -23.94
CA ILE A 113 12.44 -1.04 -23.82
C ILE A 113 11.37 -1.63 -22.90
N GLN A 114 10.42 -0.81 -22.46
CA GLN A 114 9.38 -1.16 -21.50
C GLN A 114 9.98 -1.72 -20.19
N LEU A 115 10.99 -1.02 -19.66
CA LEU A 115 11.60 -1.38 -18.37
C LEU A 115 10.62 -1.07 -17.23
N THR A 116 10.40 -2.03 -16.33
CA THR A 116 9.48 -1.86 -15.20
C THR A 116 9.93 -0.73 -14.27
N ASN A 117 9.08 0.29 -14.13
CA ASN A 117 9.23 1.30 -13.08
C ASN A 117 8.76 0.72 -11.74
N ILE A 118 9.65 0.66 -10.74
CA ILE A 118 9.38 0.03 -9.44
C ILE A 118 8.33 0.78 -8.62
N ASP A 119 8.29 2.11 -8.68
CA ASP A 119 7.29 2.89 -7.94
C ASP A 119 5.89 2.64 -8.53
N SER A 120 5.76 2.70 -9.85
CA SER A 120 4.51 2.39 -10.54
C SER A 120 4.08 0.94 -10.30
N PHE A 121 5.03 0.01 -10.29
CA PHE A 121 4.78 -1.40 -10.01
C PHE A 121 4.25 -1.64 -8.59
N LEU A 122 4.86 -1.02 -7.58
CA LEU A 122 4.38 -1.08 -6.20
C LEU A 122 2.98 -0.50 -6.07
N ASN A 123 2.75 0.69 -6.64
CA ASN A 123 1.43 1.33 -6.64
C ASN A 123 0.39 0.44 -7.32
N ALA A 124 0.69 -0.13 -8.48
CA ALA A 124 -0.22 -1.01 -9.20
C ALA A 124 -0.60 -2.25 -8.36
N ILE A 125 0.37 -2.86 -7.68
CA ILE A 125 0.12 -3.99 -6.79
C ILE A 125 -0.80 -3.57 -5.62
N LYS A 126 -0.59 -2.40 -5.02
CA LYS A 126 -1.48 -1.91 -3.95
C LYS A 126 -2.88 -1.61 -4.47
N CYS A 127 -3.00 -0.93 -5.61
CA CYS A 127 -4.28 -0.67 -6.26
C CYS A 127 -5.03 -1.97 -6.61
N SER A 128 -4.33 -3.08 -6.87
CA SER A 128 -4.99 -4.36 -7.13
C SER A 128 -5.80 -4.87 -5.92
N TRP A 129 -5.36 -4.59 -4.69
CA TRP A 129 -6.13 -4.90 -3.47
C TRP A 129 -7.33 -3.99 -3.30
N VAL A 130 -7.15 -2.69 -3.57
CA VAL A 130 -8.26 -1.72 -3.54
C VAL A 130 -9.34 -2.15 -4.53
N LYS A 131 -8.96 -2.53 -5.75
CA LYS A 131 -9.90 -3.07 -6.72
C LYS A 131 -10.62 -4.32 -6.21
N ARG A 132 -9.89 -5.30 -5.65
CA ARG A 132 -10.50 -6.52 -5.09
C ARG A 132 -11.48 -6.24 -3.95
N TYR A 133 -11.19 -5.23 -3.15
CA TYR A 133 -12.06 -4.78 -2.09
C TYR A 133 -13.34 -4.14 -2.65
N LEU A 134 -13.19 -3.25 -3.65
CA LEU A 134 -14.32 -2.55 -4.28
C LEU A 134 -15.19 -3.44 -5.16
N ASP A 135 -14.65 -4.51 -5.74
CA ASP A 135 -15.38 -5.41 -6.64
C ASP A 135 -16.49 -6.21 -5.93
N ASN A 136 -16.66 -6.04 -4.60
CA ASN A 136 -17.82 -6.42 -3.78
C ASN A 136 -18.40 -7.83 -4.03
N THR A 137 -17.54 -8.77 -4.43
CA THR A 137 -17.92 -10.19 -4.42
C THR A 137 -18.00 -10.58 -2.96
N ASN A 138 -19.23 -10.87 -2.49
CA ASN A 138 -19.59 -11.24 -1.13
C ASN A 138 -18.66 -12.34 -0.57
N THR A 139 -17.50 -11.93 -0.04
CA THR A 139 -16.41 -12.82 0.35
C THR A 139 -16.06 -12.52 1.79
N THR A 140 -15.96 -13.56 2.61
CA THR A 140 -15.86 -13.47 4.08
C THR A 140 -14.74 -12.55 4.59
N TRP A 141 -13.68 -12.35 3.82
CA TRP A 141 -12.58 -11.43 4.19
C TRP A 141 -12.95 -9.95 4.02
N SER A 142 -13.76 -9.62 3.00
CA SER A 142 -14.22 -8.25 2.76
C SER A 142 -15.11 -7.74 3.89
N ASP A 143 -15.96 -8.62 4.43
CA ASP A 143 -16.78 -8.33 5.61
C ASP A 143 -15.92 -8.05 6.86
N VAL A 144 -14.86 -8.84 7.09
CA VAL A 144 -13.93 -8.61 8.21
C VAL A 144 -13.22 -7.26 8.04
N THR A 145 -12.78 -6.92 6.83
CA THR A 145 -12.15 -5.62 6.57
C THR A 145 -13.12 -4.46 6.73
N HIS A 146 -14.36 -4.58 6.24
CA HIS A 146 -15.41 -3.58 6.44
C HIS A 146 -15.68 -3.36 7.93
N ASN A 147 -15.77 -4.44 8.72
CA ASN A 147 -16.00 -4.35 10.17
C ASN A 147 -14.83 -3.72 10.94
N LEU A 148 -13.59 -3.91 10.47
CA LEU A 148 -12.42 -3.25 11.03
C LEU A 148 -12.35 -1.77 10.64
N GLU A 149 -12.70 -1.45 9.39
CA GLU A 149 -12.77 -0.07 8.89
C GLU A 149 -13.92 0.72 9.50
N THR A 150 -15.07 0.09 9.73
CA THR A 150 -16.18 0.72 10.46
C THR A 150 -15.75 0.98 11.90
N GLN A 151 -15.08 0.05 12.58
CA GLN A 151 -14.53 0.31 13.93
C GLN A 151 -13.51 1.45 13.99
N THR A 152 -12.68 1.65 12.96
CA THR A 152 -11.73 2.78 12.91
C THR A 152 -12.42 4.08 12.52
N SER A 153 -13.35 4.03 11.55
CA SER A 153 -14.17 5.16 11.11
C SER A 153 -15.12 5.64 12.22
N SER A 154 -15.58 4.72 13.06
CA SER A 154 -16.40 4.97 14.25
C SER A 154 -15.73 5.93 15.24
N LYS A 155 -14.41 6.11 15.15
CA LYS A 155 -13.63 6.99 16.02
C LYS A 155 -13.03 8.20 15.29
N THR A 156 -13.45 8.46 14.05
CA THR A 156 -13.03 9.65 13.32
C THR A 156 -13.62 10.88 13.99
N ILE A 157 -12.76 11.72 14.56
CA ILE A 157 -13.18 12.97 15.20
C ILE A 157 -13.78 13.89 14.13
N LEU A 158 -15.01 14.36 14.36
CA LEU A 158 -15.73 15.25 13.45
C LEU A 158 -15.10 16.66 13.42
N TRP A 159 -14.66 17.12 14.58
CA TRP A 159 -14.28 18.50 14.81
C TRP A 159 -12.82 18.80 14.52
N ASN A 160 -12.54 19.99 13.97
CA ASN A 160 -11.19 20.46 13.65
C ASN A 160 -10.38 19.46 12.82
N ASN A 161 -11.07 18.67 11.99
CA ASN A 161 -10.47 17.63 11.18
C ASN A 161 -10.14 18.19 9.79
N LYS A 162 -8.86 18.15 9.40
CA LYS A 162 -8.38 18.64 8.10
C LYS A 162 -8.99 17.92 6.89
N ASP A 163 -9.47 16.69 7.10
CA ASP A 163 -10.08 15.87 6.06
C ASP A 163 -11.59 16.13 5.95
N ILE A 164 -12.20 16.82 6.94
CA ILE A 164 -13.62 17.19 6.98
C ILE A 164 -13.74 18.71 7.08
N THR A 165 -13.86 19.37 5.93
CA THR A 165 -13.89 20.84 5.86
C THR A 165 -15.21 21.34 5.27
N SER A 166 -15.64 22.51 5.73
CA SER A 166 -16.71 23.28 5.12
C SER A 166 -16.06 24.52 4.48
N ASN A 167 -16.25 24.71 3.17
CA ASN A 167 -15.61 25.79 2.41
C ASN A 167 -14.08 25.85 2.62
N ASN A 168 -13.40 24.69 2.57
CA ASN A 168 -11.94 24.54 2.80
C ASN A 168 -11.45 25.01 4.19
N LYS A 169 -12.35 25.17 5.17
CA LYS A 169 -11.99 25.46 6.56
C LYS A 169 -12.48 24.36 7.47
N THR A 170 -11.68 24.04 8.48
CA THR A 170 -12.12 23.18 9.58
C THR A 170 -13.17 23.90 10.40
N PHE A 171 -14.09 23.16 11.02
CA PHE A 171 -15.18 23.74 11.80
C PHE A 171 -15.31 23.07 13.17
N PHE A 172 -15.96 23.80 14.08
CA PHE A 172 -16.29 23.36 15.42
C PHE A 172 -17.59 24.01 15.88
N TYR A 173 -18.61 23.19 16.13
CA TYR A 173 -19.87 23.66 16.73
C TYR A 173 -19.91 23.22 18.19
N LYS A 174 -19.73 24.20 19.09
CA LYS A 174 -19.66 23.97 20.53
C LYS A 174 -20.92 23.28 21.06
N ASP A 175 -22.10 23.74 20.64
CA ASP A 175 -23.38 23.21 21.10
C ASP A 175 -23.56 21.73 20.72
N TRP A 176 -23.11 21.34 19.53
CA TRP A 176 -23.15 19.94 19.07
C TRP A 176 -22.16 19.07 19.84
N PHE A 177 -20.96 19.59 20.10
CA PHE A 177 -19.94 18.90 20.89
C PHE A 177 -20.39 18.65 22.33
N GLU A 178 -21.01 19.64 22.97
CA GLU A 178 -21.56 19.52 24.34
C GLU A 178 -22.72 18.51 24.39
N ARG A 179 -23.48 18.38 23.30
CA ARG A 179 -24.50 17.34 23.11
C ARG A 179 -23.94 15.96 22.71
N SER A 180 -22.63 15.77 22.91
CA SER A 180 -21.92 14.51 22.71
C SER A 180 -21.78 14.06 21.26
N ILE A 181 -22.01 14.91 20.26
CA ILE A 181 -21.62 14.66 18.87
C ILE A 181 -20.13 14.96 18.74
N LYS A 182 -19.29 13.94 18.63
CA LYS A 182 -17.81 14.03 18.63
C LYS A 182 -17.20 13.30 17.44
N TYR A 183 -17.85 12.25 16.96
CA TYR A 183 -17.34 11.38 15.91
C TYR A 183 -18.29 11.36 14.71
N VAL A 184 -17.74 11.14 13.50
CA VAL A 184 -18.53 11.03 12.25
C VAL A 184 -19.57 9.92 12.35
N ASP A 185 -19.24 8.85 13.07
CA ASP A 185 -20.11 7.69 13.32
C ASP A 185 -21.49 8.04 13.84
N GLN A 186 -21.55 9.06 14.68
CA GLN A 186 -22.77 9.49 15.36
C GLN A 186 -23.74 10.18 14.41
N LEU A 187 -23.27 10.53 13.21
CA LEU A 187 -24.08 11.09 12.14
C LEU A 187 -24.56 10.03 11.14
N TYR A 188 -24.15 8.77 11.29
CA TYR A 188 -24.45 7.69 10.34
C TYR A 188 -25.51 6.71 10.88
N ASP A 189 -26.50 6.37 10.05
CA ASP A 189 -27.52 5.36 10.36
C ASP A 189 -27.17 4.01 9.73
N TYR A 190 -26.67 3.12 10.58
CA TYR A 190 -26.30 1.76 10.22
C TYR A 190 -27.47 0.85 9.80
N ARG A 191 -28.73 1.26 9.98
CA ARG A 191 -29.88 0.45 9.56
C ARG A 191 -30.20 0.63 8.09
N ILE A 192 -30.00 1.85 7.60
CA ILE A 192 -30.29 2.24 6.22
C ILE A 192 -29.02 2.45 5.38
N MET A 193 -27.84 2.35 5.99
CA MET A 193 -26.54 2.58 5.36
C MET A 193 -26.42 3.98 4.75
N ASP A 194 -26.86 5.01 5.49
CA ASP A 194 -26.79 6.41 5.06
C ASP A 194 -26.65 7.37 6.25
N PHE A 195 -26.24 8.62 6.00
CA PHE A 195 -26.17 9.65 7.04
C PHE A 195 -27.57 10.12 7.46
N TYR A 196 -27.74 10.44 8.74
CA TYR A 196 -28.94 11.11 9.22
C TYR A 196 -29.11 12.46 8.50
N SER A 197 -30.35 12.75 8.11
CA SER A 197 -30.71 14.12 7.72
C SER A 197 -30.52 15.09 8.88
N PHE A 198 -30.39 16.37 8.57
CA PHE A 198 -30.26 17.42 9.59
C PHE A 198 -31.41 17.37 10.62
N ASP A 199 -32.66 17.23 10.14
CA ASP A 199 -33.83 17.14 11.02
C ASP A 199 -33.75 15.94 11.98
N ASN A 200 -33.28 14.80 11.48
CA ASN A 200 -33.10 13.61 12.30
C ASN A 200 -32.00 13.82 13.35
N ILE A 201 -30.89 14.47 12.99
CA ILE A 201 -29.82 14.81 13.94
C ILE A 201 -30.35 15.76 15.02
N CYS A 202 -31.11 16.79 14.62
CA CYS A 202 -31.71 17.73 15.55
C CYS A 202 -32.69 17.04 16.51
N TYR A 203 -33.50 16.11 16.02
CA TYR A 203 -34.40 15.30 16.83
C TYR A 203 -33.63 14.39 17.82
N ILE A 204 -32.61 13.67 17.35
CA ILE A 204 -31.86 12.70 18.17
C ILE A 204 -31.06 13.40 19.28
N TYR A 205 -30.44 14.54 18.98
CA TYR A 205 -29.53 15.24 19.90
C TYR A 205 -30.14 16.48 20.56
N GLY A 206 -31.41 16.79 20.27
CA GLY A 206 -32.13 17.94 20.80
C GLY A 206 -31.52 19.28 20.39
N ILE A 207 -30.95 19.36 19.20
CA ILE A 207 -30.36 20.59 18.67
C ILE A 207 -31.50 21.48 18.16
N PRO A 208 -31.54 22.76 18.59
CA PRO A 208 -32.57 23.72 18.16
C PRO A 208 -32.45 24.12 16.68
#